data_AF-A0A7W7J1J8-F1
#
_entry.id   AF-A0A7W7J1J8-F1
#
_cell.length_a   1.000
_cell.length_b   1.000
_cell.length_c   1.000
_cell.angle_alpha   90.00
_cell.angle_beta   90.00
_cell.angle_gamma   90.00
#
_symmetry.space_group_name_H-M   'P 1'
#
loop_
_entity.id
_entity.type
_entity.pdbx_description
1 polymer ?
#
loop_
_entity_poly.entity_id
_entity_poly.type
_entity_poly.pdbx_seq_one_letter_code
_entity_poly.pdbx_strand_id
1 'polypeptide(L)'
;MTPDEAQELRIFLTNQLIEHGFSSIAEQANRRLLERLEYDPKGLQVANDPNPEQQLIDFLSETIEVFRNNSNENYSEMLAKINKNLDGEKIEGILVELPGESEEYDLTGLPNYREIYESLGMIRENLLNDR
;
A
#
# COMPACT_ATOMS: atom_id res chain seq x y z
N MET A 1 -11.36 2.68 21.25
CA MET A 1 -11.39 1.31 20.69
C MET A 1 -10.73 0.36 21.67
N THR A 2 -11.22 -0.86 21.81
CA THR A 2 -10.56 -1.92 22.61
C THR A 2 -9.49 -2.64 21.78
N PRO A 3 -8.49 -3.27 22.43
CA PRO A 3 -7.50 -4.08 21.72
C PRO A 3 -8.09 -5.19 20.85
N ASP A 4 -9.14 -5.87 21.35
CA ASP A 4 -9.83 -6.94 20.61
C ASP A 4 -10.56 -6.39 19.38
N GLU A 5 -11.28 -5.26 19.51
CA GLU A 5 -11.94 -4.60 18.38
C GLU A 5 -10.95 -4.19 17.29
N ALA A 6 -9.75 -3.71 17.66
CA ALA A 6 -8.72 -3.32 16.70
C ALA A 6 -8.16 -4.54 15.93
N GLN A 7 -7.96 -5.66 16.64
CA GLN A 7 -7.52 -6.91 16.02
C GLN A 7 -8.59 -7.50 15.09
N GLU A 8 -9.85 -7.53 15.53
CA GLU A 8 -10.99 -7.98 14.72
C GLU A 8 -11.14 -7.13 13.46
N LEU A 9 -11.03 -5.81 13.59
CA LEU A 9 -11.11 -4.90 12.45
C LEU A 9 -9.96 -5.12 11.45
N ARG A 10 -8.74 -5.37 11.92
CA ARG A 10 -7.61 -5.71 11.03
C ARG A 10 -7.86 -7.00 10.25
N ILE A 11 -8.35 -8.04 10.93
CA ILE A 11 -8.70 -9.32 10.31
C ILE A 11 -9.82 -9.13 9.28
N PHE A 12 -10.86 -8.38 9.66
CA PHE A 12 -11.98 -8.06 8.78
C PHE A 12 -11.50 -7.35 7.50
N LEU A 13 -10.70 -6.28 7.64
CA LEU A 13 -10.16 -5.54 6.49
C LEU A 13 -9.28 -6.44 5.59
N THR A 14 -8.46 -7.29 6.18
CA THR A 14 -7.64 -8.26 5.43
C THR A 14 -8.54 -9.19 4.61
N ASN A 15 -9.60 -9.74 5.21
CA ASN A 15 -10.53 -10.61 4.52
C ASN A 15 -11.29 -9.88 3.41
N GLN A 16 -11.72 -8.64 3.63
CA GLN A 16 -12.37 -7.83 2.60
C GLN A 16 -11.45 -7.60 1.39
N LEU A 17 -10.17 -7.32 1.60
CA LEU A 17 -9.22 -7.20 0.49
C LEU A 17 -9.12 -8.50 -0.31
N ILE A 18 -9.01 -9.64 0.36
CA ILE A 18 -8.90 -10.96 -0.28
C ILE A 18 -10.19 -11.30 -1.07
N GLU A 19 -11.36 -11.12 -0.46
CA GLU A 19 -12.66 -11.41 -1.07
C GLU A 19 -12.93 -10.56 -2.31
N HIS A 20 -12.37 -9.36 -2.37
CA HIS A 20 -12.50 -8.44 -3.49
C HIS A 20 -11.34 -8.50 -4.51
N GLY A 21 -10.49 -9.53 -4.45
CA GLY A 21 -9.45 -9.77 -5.45
C GLY A 21 -8.12 -9.03 -5.21
N PHE A 22 -7.95 -8.41 -4.04
CA PHE A 22 -6.76 -7.66 -3.64
C PHE A 22 -5.84 -8.49 -2.72
N SER A 23 -5.80 -9.81 -2.88
CA SER A 23 -4.94 -10.69 -2.06
C SER A 23 -3.48 -10.28 -2.09
N SER A 24 -2.95 -9.89 -3.26
CA SER A 24 -1.56 -9.42 -3.38
C SER A 24 -1.29 -8.12 -2.63
N ILE A 25 -2.27 -7.21 -2.56
CA ILE A 25 -2.19 -5.98 -1.77
C ILE A 25 -2.17 -6.33 -0.28
N ALA A 26 -3.08 -7.20 0.16
CA ALA A 26 -3.16 -7.64 1.55
C ALA A 26 -1.88 -8.36 2.01
N GLU A 27 -1.32 -9.24 1.17
CA GLU A 27 -0.06 -9.93 1.46
C GLU A 27 1.12 -8.96 1.57
N GLN A 28 1.24 -8.00 0.65
CA GLN A 28 2.29 -7.00 0.69
C GLN A 28 2.17 -6.09 1.91
N ALA A 29 0.97 -5.61 2.24
CA ALA A 29 0.74 -4.76 3.40
C ALA A 29 1.08 -5.49 4.70
N ASN A 30 0.64 -6.74 4.86
CA ASN A 30 0.98 -7.55 6.03
C ASN A 30 2.48 -7.84 6.12
N ARG A 31 3.15 -8.11 4.99
CA ARG A 31 4.60 -8.31 4.97
C ARG A 31 5.35 -7.06 5.42
N ARG A 32 5.01 -5.88 4.87
CA ARG A 32 5.64 -4.61 5.26
C ARG A 32 5.40 -4.27 6.73
N LEU A 33 4.19 -4.55 7.23
CA LEU A 33 3.88 -4.40 8.65
C LEU A 33 4.78 -5.31 9.51
N LEU A 34 4.91 -6.59 9.15
CA LEU A 34 5.80 -7.53 9.85
C LEU A 34 7.25 -7.06 9.80
N GLU A 35 7.75 -6.66 8.63
CA GLU A 35 9.10 -6.12 8.47
C GLU A 35 9.32 -4.88 9.37
N ARG A 36 8.33 -3.98 9.47
CA ARG A 36 8.39 -2.81 10.35
C ARG A 36 8.40 -3.19 11.84
N LEU A 37 7.60 -4.18 12.23
CA LEU A 37 7.55 -4.69 13.59
C LEU A 37 8.80 -5.51 13.95
N GLU A 38 9.45 -6.12 12.98
CA GLU A 38 10.70 -6.88 13.18
C GLU A 38 11.93 -5.96 13.19
N TYR A 39 11.89 -4.84 12.46
CA TYR A 39 13.06 -3.98 12.22
C TYR A 39 13.03 -2.67 13.04
N ASP A 40 13.65 -2.69 14.22
CA ASP A 40 14.13 -1.48 14.88
C ASP A 40 15.61 -1.24 14.53
N PRO A 41 15.97 -0.11 13.90
CA PRO A 41 17.36 0.23 13.62
C PRO A 41 18.25 0.42 14.87
N LYS A 42 17.67 0.42 16.08
CA LYS A 42 18.40 0.43 17.37
C LYS A 42 18.51 -0.95 18.03
N GLY A 43 17.99 -2.03 17.42
CA GLY A 43 18.14 -3.39 17.93
C GLY A 43 17.27 -3.73 19.16
N LEU A 44 16.26 -2.92 19.50
CA LEU A 44 15.19 -3.39 20.38
C LEU A 44 14.23 -4.21 19.53
N GLN A 45 14.13 -5.51 19.76
CA GLN A 45 13.13 -6.34 19.09
C GLN A 45 11.73 -5.74 19.29
N VAL A 46 11.14 -5.16 18.25
CA VAL A 46 9.74 -4.65 18.24
C VAL A 46 8.74 -5.78 17.94
N ALA A 47 9.20 -7.04 18.03
CA ALA A 47 8.36 -8.24 17.91
C ALA A 47 7.18 -8.29 18.92
N ASN A 48 7.05 -7.30 19.80
CA ASN A 48 6.00 -7.17 20.79
C ASN A 48 5.50 -5.71 20.92
N ASP A 49 5.22 -4.96 19.84
CA ASP A 49 4.42 -3.74 20.02
C ASP A 49 3.00 -4.16 20.46
N PRO A 50 2.62 -4.03 21.75
CA PRO A 50 1.46 -4.69 22.31
C PRO A 50 0.19 -3.85 22.12
N ASN A 51 0.22 -2.89 21.18
CA ASN A 51 -0.90 -1.99 20.91
C ASN A 51 -1.60 -2.36 19.59
N PRO A 52 -2.64 -3.22 19.63
CA PRO A 52 -3.43 -3.58 18.46
C PRO A 52 -4.00 -2.38 17.69
N GLU A 53 -4.32 -1.28 18.35
CA GLU A 53 -4.78 -0.06 17.68
C GLU A 53 -3.68 0.56 16.82
N GLN A 54 -2.44 0.60 17.32
CA GLN A 54 -1.31 1.09 16.55
C GLN A 54 -1.01 0.15 15.36
N GLN A 55 -1.08 -1.16 15.57
CA GLN A 55 -0.92 -2.14 14.49
C GLN A 55 -2.00 -2.00 13.40
N LEU A 56 -3.24 -1.67 13.77
CA LEU A 56 -4.32 -1.39 12.81
C LEU A 56 -4.01 -0.11 12.01
N ILE A 57 -3.57 0.96 12.67
CA ILE A 57 -3.18 2.22 12.01
C ILE A 57 -2.00 2.00 11.04
N ASP A 58 -1.02 1.21 11.47
CA ASP A 58 0.14 0.86 10.65
C ASP A 58 -0.27 -0.02 9.47
N PHE A 59 -1.12 -1.03 9.69
CA PHE A 59 -1.68 -1.85 8.62
C PHE A 59 -2.42 -1.01 7.57
N LEU A 60 -3.27 -0.07 8.01
CA LEU A 60 -3.97 0.85 7.11
C LEU A 60 -2.98 1.70 6.32
N SER A 61 -1.92 2.18 6.97
CA SER A 61 -0.88 2.98 6.33
C SER A 61 -0.14 2.18 5.25
N GLU A 62 0.27 0.95 5.55
CA GLU A 62 0.91 0.06 4.57
C GLU A 62 -0.02 -0.27 3.41
N THR A 63 -1.29 -0.56 3.71
CA THR A 63 -2.29 -0.86 2.68
C THR A 63 -2.51 0.33 1.74
N ILE A 64 -2.64 1.54 2.28
CA ILE A 64 -2.75 2.80 1.50
C ILE A 64 -1.53 2.97 0.59
N GLU A 65 -0.31 2.78 1.12
CA GLU A 65 0.90 2.91 0.32
C GLU A 65 0.98 1.87 -0.79
N VAL A 66 0.62 0.61 -0.52
CA VAL A 66 0.62 -0.44 -1.54
C VAL A 66 -0.41 -0.12 -2.64
N PHE A 67 -1.62 0.32 -2.30
CA PHE A 67 -2.59 0.77 -3.31
C PHE A 67 -2.08 1.95 -4.13
N ARG A 68 -1.49 2.95 -3.48
CA ARG A 68 -0.96 4.14 -4.17
C ARG A 68 0.15 3.75 -5.14
N ASN A 69 1.07 2.89 -4.72
CA ASN A 69 2.20 2.45 -5.55
C ASN A 69 1.76 1.64 -6.77
N ASN A 70 0.71 0.83 -6.63
CA ASN A 70 0.14 0.01 -7.71
C ASN A 70 -0.93 0.75 -8.54
N SER A 71 -1.21 2.01 -8.23
CA SER A 71 -2.18 2.82 -8.98
C SER A 71 -1.54 3.46 -10.20
N ASN A 72 -2.25 3.47 -11.33
CA ASN A 72 -1.89 4.18 -12.56
C ASN A 72 -1.40 5.61 -12.31
N GLU A 73 -2.06 6.29 -11.38
CA GLU A 73 -1.76 7.66 -11.02
C GLU A 73 -0.31 7.87 -10.58
N ASN A 74 0.24 6.92 -9.82
CA ASN A 74 1.63 6.99 -9.39
C ASN A 74 2.59 6.90 -10.58
N TYR A 75 2.28 6.08 -11.58
CA TYR A 75 3.07 5.99 -12.81
C TYR A 75 2.96 7.26 -13.66
N SER A 76 1.75 7.81 -13.78
CA SER A 76 1.52 9.09 -14.46
C SER A 76 2.31 10.24 -13.80
N GLU A 77 2.30 10.32 -12.47
CA GLU A 77 3.10 11.29 -11.72
C GLU A 77 4.61 11.08 -11.91
N MET A 78 5.06 9.83 -11.90
CA MET A 78 6.47 9.48 -12.10
C MET A 78 6.95 9.87 -13.50
N LEU A 79 6.18 9.53 -14.54
CA LEU A 79 6.47 9.93 -15.92
C LEU A 79 6.52 11.44 -16.07
N ALA A 80 5.57 12.17 -15.47
CA ALA A 80 5.57 13.63 -15.48
C ALA A 80 6.85 14.22 -14.83
N LYS A 81 7.30 13.65 -13.71
CA LYS A 81 8.55 14.07 -13.03
C LYS A 81 9.79 13.80 -13.88
N ILE A 82 9.88 12.63 -14.51
CA ILE A 82 11.01 12.28 -15.39
C ILE A 82 11.01 13.20 -16.61
N ASN A 83 9.87 13.31 -17.28
CA ASN A 83 9.70 14.14 -18.47
C ASN A 83 9.98 15.62 -18.23
N LYS A 84 9.75 16.14 -17.02
CA LYS A 84 10.10 17.52 -16.65
C LYS A 84 11.61 17.79 -16.74
N ASN A 85 12.45 16.77 -16.54
CA ASN A 85 13.91 16.90 -16.52
C ASN A 85 14.59 16.40 -17.80
N LEU A 86 13.81 16.03 -18.82
CA LEU A 86 14.31 15.61 -20.13
C LEU A 86 14.23 16.75 -21.13
N ASP A 87 15.37 17.09 -21.74
CA ASP A 87 15.50 18.11 -22.79
C ASP A 87 15.19 17.58 -24.21
N GLY A 88 14.74 16.33 -24.33
CA GLY A 88 14.47 15.63 -25.60
C GLY A 88 13.08 15.00 -25.70
N GLU A 89 13.00 13.88 -26.44
CA GLU A 89 11.78 13.08 -26.57
C GLU A 89 11.22 12.69 -25.21
N LYS A 90 9.89 12.75 -25.07
CA LYS A 90 9.20 12.43 -23.83
C LYS A 90 8.91 10.93 -23.77
N ILE A 91 8.98 10.39 -22.56
CA ILE A 91 8.58 9.01 -22.28
C ILE A 91 7.05 8.98 -22.25
N GLU A 92 6.44 8.16 -23.11
CA GLU A 92 4.99 8.04 -23.25
C GLU A 92 4.39 6.94 -22.35
N GLY A 93 5.17 5.92 -22.00
CA GLY A 93 4.73 4.79 -21.19
C GLY A 93 5.89 4.01 -20.58
N ILE A 94 5.57 3.04 -19.73
CA ILE A 94 6.54 2.12 -19.13
C ILE A 94 6.07 0.71 -19.42
N LEU A 95 6.83 0.01 -20.26
CA LEU A 95 6.56 -1.36 -20.64
C LEU A 95 7.32 -2.32 -19.73
N VAL A 96 6.64 -3.36 -19.26
CA VAL A 96 7.23 -4.42 -18.44
C VAL A 96 7.03 -5.76 -19.13
N GLU A 97 8.12 -6.51 -19.27
CA GLU A 97 8.12 -7.89 -19.74
C GLU A 97 8.20 -8.82 -18.54
N LEU A 98 7.32 -9.83 -18.48
CA LEU A 98 7.38 -10.85 -17.44
C LEU A 98 8.40 -11.95 -17.82
N PRO A 99 9.20 -12.45 -16.87
CA PRO A 99 10.19 -13.48 -17.18
C PRO A 99 9.57 -14.73 -17.82
N GLY A 100 9.96 -15.02 -19.05
CA GLY A 100 9.46 -16.17 -19.81
C GLY A 100 8.20 -15.91 -20.63
N GLU A 101 7.67 -14.69 -20.63
CA GLU A 101 6.62 -14.23 -21.53
C GLU A 101 7.23 -13.36 -22.63
N SER A 102 6.61 -13.33 -23.81
CA SER A 102 7.01 -12.46 -24.92
C SER A 102 6.13 -11.20 -25.02
N GLU A 103 5.18 -11.05 -24.09
CA GLU A 103 4.23 -9.96 -24.05
C GLU A 103 4.76 -8.83 -23.17
N GLU A 104 4.62 -7.61 -23.67
CA GLU A 104 4.95 -6.38 -22.95
C GLU A 104 3.65 -5.77 -22.39
N TYR A 105 3.67 -5.42 -21.11
CA TYR A 105 2.53 -4.81 -20.43
C TYR A 105 2.82 -3.35 -20.14
N ASP A 106 1.96 -2.44 -20.61
CA ASP A 106 2.07 -1.02 -20.29
C ASP A 106 1.47 -0.72 -18.92
N LEU A 107 2.29 -0.19 -18.02
CA LEU A 107 1.88 0.22 -16.67
C LEU A 107 0.88 1.39 -16.68
N THR A 108 0.79 2.15 -17.77
CA THR A 108 -0.28 3.16 -17.93
C THR A 108 -1.67 2.53 -18.08
N GLY A 109 -1.75 1.22 -18.35
CA GLY A 109 -3.00 0.46 -18.39
C GLY A 109 -3.52 0.00 -17.02
N LEU A 110 -2.77 0.25 -15.94
CA LEU A 110 -3.18 -0.18 -14.61
C LEU A 110 -4.45 0.57 -14.13
N PRO A 111 -5.21 -0.01 -13.19
CA PRO A 111 -6.33 0.68 -12.57
C PRO A 111 -5.87 1.89 -11.73
N ASN A 112 -6.75 2.87 -11.58
CA ASN A 112 -6.56 3.94 -10.61
C ASN A 112 -7.26 3.58 -9.29
N TYR A 113 -6.50 3.39 -8.22
CA TYR A 113 -7.02 3.02 -6.90
C TYR A 113 -7.23 4.20 -5.96
N ARG A 114 -7.28 5.45 -6.46
CA ARG A 114 -7.42 6.67 -5.65
C ARG A 114 -8.56 6.61 -4.66
N GLU A 115 -9.76 6.31 -5.14
CA GLU A 115 -10.95 6.30 -4.27
C GLU A 115 -10.80 5.31 -3.10
N ILE A 116 -10.13 4.18 -3.32
CA ILE A 116 -9.89 3.16 -2.30
C ILE A 116 -8.91 3.68 -1.25
N TYR A 117 -7.73 4.16 -1.68
CA TYR A 117 -6.72 4.58 -0.71
C TYR A 117 -7.09 5.90 0.00
N GLU A 118 -7.90 6.77 -0.62
CA GLU A 118 -8.45 7.96 0.04
C GLU A 118 -9.48 7.57 1.10
N SER A 119 -10.37 6.61 0.80
CA SER A 119 -11.34 6.09 1.76
C SER A 119 -10.66 5.45 2.97
N LEU A 120 -9.63 4.62 2.74
CA LEU A 120 -8.81 4.06 3.81
C LEU A 120 -8.07 5.14 4.59
N GLY A 121 -7.60 6.18 3.92
CA GLY A 121 -7.00 7.37 4.54
C GLY A 121 -7.96 8.06 5.50
N MET A 122 -9.21 8.29 5.10
CA MET A 122 -10.24 8.89 5.97
C MET A 122 -10.49 8.03 7.21
N ILE A 123 -10.58 6.70 7.05
CA ILE A 123 -10.74 5.78 8.19
C ILE A 123 -9.55 5.91 9.15
N ARG A 124 -8.31 5.91 8.62
CA ARG A 124 -7.10 6.08 9.44
C ARG A 124 -7.08 7.40 10.19
N GLU A 125 -7.41 8.51 9.54
CA GLU A 125 -7.45 9.83 10.19
C GLU A 125 -8.52 9.88 11.30
N ASN A 126 -9.68 9.25 11.11
CA ASN A 126 -10.69 9.15 12.17
C ASN A 126 -10.12 8.40 13.40
N LEU A 127 -9.43 7.28 13.20
CA LEU A 127 -8.79 6.52 14.28
C LEU A 127 -7.69 7.33 15.01
N LEU A 128 -6.99 8.21 14.30
CA LEU A 128 -5.97 9.07 14.89
C LEU A 128 -6.55 10.24 15.70
N ASN A 129 -7.69 10.80 15.26
CA ASN A 129 -8.35 11.94 15.91
C ASN A 129 -9.19 11.57 17.13
N ASP A 130 -9.55 10.30 17.29
CA ASP A 130 -10.29 9.78 18.45
C ASP A 130 -9.39 9.50 19.68
N ARG A 131 -8.09 9.85 19.61
CA ARG A 131 -7.08 9.74 20.69
C ARG A 131 -6.93 11.03 21.48
#